data_AF-A0A1F6SCJ4-F1
#
_entry.id   AF-A0A1F6SCJ4-F1
#
_cell.length_a   1.000
_cell.length_b   1.000
_cell.length_c   1.000
_cell.angle_alpha   90.00
_cell.angle_beta   90.00
_cell.angle_gamma   90.00
#
_symmetry.space_group_name_H-M   'P 1'
#
loop_
_entity.id
_entity.type
_entity.pdbx_description
1 polymer ?
#
loop_
_entity_poly.entity_id
_entity_poly.type
_entity_poly.pdbx_seq_one_letter_code
_entity_poly.pdbx_strand_id
1 'polypeptide(L)'
;MCFGDNWYIQEAARPYIELAATPSVLYDKFLVHMNGWSSPDLTPIVKSSLIVHLTGGSFRGKFWEDFLKRHGFSAVLDDLYDPPEIMQLGGEWRGFKSSGFYDTFHGGQGVIVVMDKEDVGGYIRLAAEAGHEAKECGMITSNAGKPQLIIESKFKKGETVTIGGK
;
A
#
# COMPACT_ATOMS: atom_id res chain seq x y z
N MET A 1 5.06 -15.62 -20.43
CA MET A 1 4.59 -14.22 -20.42
C MET A 1 3.58 -14.09 -21.56
N CYS A 2 2.44 -13.39 -21.39
CA CYS A 2 1.29 -13.44 -22.31
C CYS A 2 1.66 -13.17 -23.80
N PHE A 3 2.68 -12.35 -24.05
CA PHE A 3 3.09 -11.92 -25.39
C PHE A 3 4.43 -12.54 -25.86
N GLY A 4 5.00 -13.51 -25.14
CA GLY A 4 6.32 -14.11 -25.49
C GLY A 4 7.50 -13.13 -25.42
N ASP A 5 8.65 -13.52 -25.99
CA ASP A 5 9.92 -12.79 -25.80
C ASP A 5 10.00 -11.48 -26.61
N ASN A 6 9.29 -11.40 -27.72
CA ASN A 6 9.22 -10.22 -28.58
C ASN A 6 7.98 -9.37 -28.28
N TRP A 7 7.59 -9.28 -27.00
CA TRP A 7 6.40 -8.55 -26.57
C TRP A 7 6.43 -7.07 -26.96
N TYR A 8 7.61 -6.45 -26.95
CA TYR A 8 7.80 -5.01 -27.14
C TYR A 8 7.54 -4.51 -28.59
N ILE A 9 7.46 -5.41 -29.57
CA ILE A 9 7.11 -5.07 -30.97
C ILE A 9 5.68 -5.50 -31.34
N GLN A 10 4.96 -6.16 -30.44
CA GLN A 10 3.59 -6.60 -30.72
C GLN A 10 2.62 -5.47 -30.41
N GLU A 11 1.85 -5.04 -31.41
CA GLU A 11 0.85 -3.97 -31.23
C GLU A 11 -0.18 -4.33 -30.15
N ALA A 12 -0.52 -5.62 -30.02
CA ALA A 12 -1.42 -6.11 -28.98
C ALA A 12 -0.88 -5.94 -27.54
N ALA A 13 0.45 -5.84 -27.37
CA ALA A 13 1.06 -5.64 -26.06
C ALA A 13 1.08 -4.16 -25.64
N ARG A 14 0.99 -3.23 -26.60
CA ARG A 14 1.20 -1.80 -26.40
C ARG A 14 0.34 -1.19 -25.27
N PRO A 15 -0.97 -1.46 -25.16
CA PRO A 15 -1.76 -0.90 -24.05
C PRO A 15 -1.24 -1.33 -22.67
N TYR A 16 -0.79 -2.58 -22.54
CA TYR A 16 -0.26 -3.11 -21.29
C TYR A 16 1.13 -2.55 -20.96
N ILE A 17 1.94 -2.27 -21.99
CA ILE A 17 3.23 -1.59 -21.83
C ILE A 17 2.99 -0.18 -21.30
N GLU A 18 2.04 0.55 -21.88
CA GLU A 18 1.68 1.90 -21.45
C GLU A 18 1.21 1.90 -19.97
N LEU A 19 0.35 0.95 -19.59
CA LEU A 19 -0.06 0.79 -18.19
C LEU A 19 1.13 0.44 -17.27
N ALA A 20 2.01 -0.48 -17.67
CA ALA A 20 3.17 -0.89 -16.88
C ALA A 20 4.23 0.21 -16.75
N ALA A 21 4.31 1.11 -17.75
CA ALA A 21 5.22 2.25 -17.77
C ALA A 21 4.67 3.48 -17.02
N THR A 22 3.48 3.38 -16.40
CA THR A 22 2.91 4.46 -15.59
C THR A 22 3.92 4.92 -14.53
N PRO A 23 4.29 6.21 -14.51
CA PRO A 23 5.23 6.73 -13.52
C PRO A 23 4.73 6.54 -12.09
N SER A 24 5.65 6.26 -11.17
CA SER A 24 5.32 6.21 -9.75
C SER A 24 4.89 7.57 -9.22
N VAL A 25 3.89 7.57 -8.33
CA VAL A 25 3.43 8.79 -7.64
C VAL A 25 4.53 9.28 -6.70
N LEU A 26 4.78 10.59 -6.73
CA LEU A 26 5.73 11.26 -5.83
C LEU A 26 4.99 11.83 -4.62
N TYR A 27 5.27 11.29 -3.43
CA TYR A 27 4.65 11.72 -2.17
C TYR A 27 5.58 12.60 -1.32
N ASP A 28 6.83 12.81 -1.75
CA ASP A 28 7.89 13.43 -0.96
C ASP A 28 7.52 14.82 -0.45
N LYS A 29 7.07 15.72 -1.34
CA LYS A 29 6.71 17.09 -0.96
C LYS A 29 5.58 17.13 0.07
N PHE A 30 4.56 16.31 -0.14
CA PHE A 30 3.42 16.24 0.76
C PHE A 30 3.83 15.69 2.11
N LEU A 31 4.52 14.54 2.15
CA LEU A 31 4.94 13.92 3.42
C LEU A 31 5.95 14.79 4.20
N VAL A 32 6.88 15.45 3.51
CA VAL A 32 7.82 16.42 4.12
C VAL A 32 7.07 17.57 4.77
N HIS A 33 6.07 18.12 4.08
CA HIS A 33 5.25 19.21 4.61
C HIS A 33 4.43 18.76 5.82
N MET A 34 3.74 17.61 5.71
CA MET A 34 2.89 17.08 6.78
C MET A 34 3.67 16.76 8.06
N ASN A 35 4.88 16.20 7.92
CA ASN A 35 5.77 15.93 9.06
C ASN A 35 6.46 17.18 9.62
N GLY A 36 6.22 18.36 9.06
CA GLY A 36 6.82 19.61 9.55
C GLY A 36 8.28 19.79 9.18
N TRP A 37 8.87 18.94 8.34
CA TRP A 37 10.30 19.03 7.99
C TRP A 37 10.66 20.27 7.16
N SER A 38 9.64 20.94 6.61
CA SER A 38 9.80 22.25 5.99
C SER A 38 9.55 23.44 6.93
N SER A 39 9.14 23.21 8.19
CA SER A 39 8.96 24.29 9.18
C SER A 39 10.25 24.56 9.96
N PRO A 40 10.51 25.83 10.39
CA PRO A 40 11.71 26.17 11.14
C PRO A 40 11.87 25.44 12.48
N ASP A 41 10.75 25.05 13.08
CA ASP A 41 10.66 24.39 14.38
C ASP A 41 10.43 22.87 14.29
N LEU A 42 10.36 22.32 13.07
CA LEU A 42 10.09 20.90 12.78
C LEU A 42 8.78 20.37 13.37
N THR A 43 7.79 21.25 13.56
CA THR A 43 6.48 20.90 14.12
C THR A 43 5.59 20.26 13.04
N PRO A 44 5.15 19.00 13.23
CA PRO A 44 4.24 18.35 12.29
C PRO A 44 2.89 19.07 12.19
N ILE A 45 2.34 19.14 10.99
CA ILE A 45 0.96 19.59 10.77
C ILE A 45 -0.02 18.54 11.28
N VAL A 46 0.29 17.28 10.99
CA VAL A 46 -0.40 16.11 11.53
C VAL A 46 0.66 15.12 11.98
N LYS A 47 0.53 14.60 13.19
CA LYS A 47 1.49 13.66 13.75
C LYS A 47 1.26 12.26 13.16
N SER A 48 2.15 11.85 12.27
CA SER A 48 2.23 10.45 11.86
C SER A 48 3.03 9.63 12.89
N SER A 49 2.51 8.45 13.24
CA SER A 49 3.21 7.45 14.06
C SER A 49 4.09 6.53 13.20
N LEU A 50 3.70 6.34 11.94
CA LEU A 50 4.43 5.54 10.96
C LEU A 50 4.09 5.98 9.54
N ILE A 51 5.08 5.95 8.65
CA ILE A 51 4.91 6.07 7.19
C ILE A 51 5.61 4.89 6.55
N VAL A 52 4.90 4.11 5.73
CA VAL A 52 5.42 2.93 5.04
C VAL A 52 5.23 3.08 3.53
N HIS A 53 6.32 3.08 2.78
CA HIS A 53 6.30 3.00 1.32
C HIS A 53 6.26 1.54 0.87
N LEU A 54 5.15 1.11 0.25
CA LEU A 54 4.98 -0.26 -0.22
C LEU A 54 5.68 -0.46 -1.56
N THR A 55 6.89 -1.02 -1.49
CA THR A 55 7.75 -1.34 -2.63
C THR A 55 7.91 -2.86 -2.77
N GLY A 56 9.11 -3.36 -3.09
CA GLY A 56 9.39 -4.80 -3.08
C GLY A 56 9.13 -5.42 -1.70
N GLY A 57 8.44 -6.56 -1.68
CA GLY A 57 7.96 -7.21 -0.46
C GLY A 57 6.63 -6.65 0.06
N SER A 58 6.19 -5.49 -0.44
CA SER A 58 4.87 -4.88 -0.22
C SER A 58 4.40 -5.01 1.24
N PHE A 59 3.19 -5.52 1.50
CA PHE A 59 2.63 -5.63 2.85
C PHE A 59 3.43 -6.55 3.75
N ARG A 60 3.88 -7.71 3.26
CA ARG A 60 4.62 -8.68 4.07
C ARG A 60 5.96 -8.14 4.53
N GLY A 61 6.76 -7.64 3.60
CA GLY A 61 8.09 -7.13 3.91
C GLY A 61 8.02 -5.79 4.65
N LYS A 62 7.35 -4.80 4.04
CA LYS A 62 7.44 -3.40 4.45
C LYS A 62 6.55 -3.04 5.63
N PHE A 63 5.36 -3.62 5.71
CA PHE A 63 4.42 -3.30 6.79
C PHE A 63 4.49 -4.34 7.93
N TRP A 64 4.50 -5.62 7.59
CA TRP A 64 4.49 -6.69 8.58
C TRP A 64 5.88 -6.99 9.18
N GLU A 65 6.86 -7.41 8.38
CA GLU A 65 8.17 -7.85 8.87
C GLU A 65 9.05 -6.70 9.38
N ASP A 66 9.02 -5.55 8.72
CA ASP A 66 9.81 -4.39 9.10
C ASP A 66 9.22 -3.64 10.31
N PHE A 67 7.90 -3.71 10.53
CA PHE A 67 7.24 -2.94 11.60
C PHE A 67 6.37 -3.80 12.53
N LEU A 68 5.18 -4.25 12.10
CA LEU A 68 4.17 -4.82 13.00
C LEU A 68 4.71 -5.97 13.84
N LYS A 69 5.39 -6.93 13.21
CA LYS A 69 5.98 -8.10 13.89
C LYS A 69 7.02 -7.70 14.93
N ARG A 70 7.88 -6.73 14.62
CA ARG A 70 8.99 -6.31 15.50
C ARG A 70 8.50 -5.58 16.74
N HIS A 71 7.40 -4.85 16.59
CA HIS A 71 6.81 -4.05 17.66
C HIS A 71 5.65 -4.75 18.38
N GLY A 72 5.30 -5.98 17.99
CA GLY A 72 4.23 -6.73 18.63
C GLY A 72 2.81 -6.22 18.29
N PHE A 73 2.67 -5.49 17.18
CA PHE A 73 1.39 -4.95 16.73
C PHE A 73 0.72 -5.84 15.70
N SER A 74 -0.60 -5.77 15.68
CA SER A 74 -1.46 -6.35 14.65
C SER A 74 -2.10 -5.25 13.82
N ALA A 75 -2.65 -5.61 12.67
CA ALA A 75 -3.44 -4.68 11.87
C ALA A 75 -4.54 -5.42 11.12
N VAL A 76 -5.65 -4.73 10.89
CA VAL A 76 -6.74 -5.15 10.01
C VAL A 76 -6.87 -4.10 8.93
N LEU A 77 -6.72 -4.50 7.67
CA LEU A 77 -6.88 -3.66 6.49
C LEU A 77 -8.09 -4.14 5.69
N ASP A 78 -9.22 -3.48 5.86
CA ASP A 78 -10.53 -3.88 5.32
C ASP A 78 -10.96 -3.02 4.13
N ASP A 79 -10.43 -1.79 4.00
CA ASP A 79 -10.76 -0.92 2.88
C ASP A 79 -9.54 -0.42 2.10
N LEU A 80 -8.81 -1.33 1.46
CA LEU A 80 -7.76 -0.98 0.48
C LEU A 80 -8.35 -0.41 -0.83
N TYR A 81 -7.55 0.26 -1.65
CA TYR A 81 -7.95 0.56 -3.03
C TYR A 81 -7.95 -0.72 -3.88
N ASP A 82 -8.71 -0.69 -4.97
CA ASP A 82 -8.64 -1.73 -5.99
C ASP A 82 -7.27 -1.68 -6.69
N PRO A 83 -6.64 -2.84 -6.97
CA PRO A 83 -5.38 -2.84 -7.66
C PRO A 83 -5.48 -2.22 -9.06
N PRO A 84 -4.47 -1.47 -9.52
CA PRO A 84 -4.43 -1.01 -10.92
C PRO A 84 -4.56 -2.19 -11.88
N GLU A 85 -5.19 -1.96 -13.03
CA GLU A 85 -5.51 -3.00 -14.02
C GLU A 85 -4.30 -3.89 -14.35
N ILE A 86 -3.15 -3.27 -14.62
CA ILE A 86 -1.92 -4.02 -14.95
C ILE A 86 -1.43 -4.92 -13.82
N MET A 87 -1.68 -4.56 -12.56
CA MET A 87 -1.35 -5.43 -11.42
C MET A 87 -2.33 -6.59 -11.33
N GLN A 88 -3.63 -6.36 -11.56
CA GLN A 88 -4.62 -7.43 -11.60
C GLN A 88 -4.25 -8.45 -12.67
N LEU A 89 -4.04 -7.98 -13.91
CA LEU A 89 -3.61 -8.80 -15.04
C LEU A 89 -2.29 -9.52 -14.75
N GLY A 90 -1.30 -8.83 -14.19
CA GLY A 90 -0.02 -9.42 -13.80
C GLY A 90 -0.17 -10.54 -12.76
N GLY A 91 -1.07 -10.37 -11.80
CA GLY A 91 -1.42 -11.39 -10.81
C GLY A 91 -2.13 -12.60 -11.44
N GLU A 92 -3.08 -12.35 -12.33
CA GLU A 92 -3.82 -13.40 -13.06
C GLU A 92 -2.92 -14.22 -13.98
N TRP A 93 -2.11 -13.55 -14.82
CA TRP A 93 -1.18 -14.20 -15.74
C TRP A 93 -0.13 -15.06 -15.02
N ARG A 94 0.20 -14.72 -13.78
CA ARG A 94 1.11 -15.49 -12.92
C ARG A 94 0.40 -16.53 -12.04
N GLY A 95 -0.92 -16.58 -12.06
CA GLY A 95 -1.71 -17.49 -11.23
C GLY A 95 -1.58 -17.22 -9.73
N PHE A 96 -1.43 -15.96 -9.33
CA PHE A 96 -1.27 -15.60 -7.92
C PHE A 96 -2.50 -15.95 -7.08
N LYS A 97 -2.23 -16.40 -5.85
CA LYS A 97 -3.17 -16.36 -4.72
C LYS A 97 -3.11 -14.98 -4.08
N SER A 98 -4.15 -14.56 -3.35
CA SER A 98 -4.15 -13.24 -2.69
C SER A 98 -2.93 -13.00 -1.80
N SER A 99 -2.46 -14.02 -1.08
CA SER A 99 -1.24 -13.88 -0.26
C SER A 99 0.00 -13.53 -1.08
N GLY A 100 0.27 -14.27 -2.16
CA GLY A 100 1.42 -13.99 -3.04
C GLY A 100 1.31 -12.65 -3.77
N PHE A 101 0.08 -12.21 -4.05
CA PHE A 101 -0.18 -10.89 -4.62
C PHE A 101 0.30 -9.77 -3.69
N TYR A 102 -0.12 -9.77 -2.42
CA TYR A 102 0.28 -8.72 -1.45
C TYR A 102 1.71 -8.86 -0.92
N ASP A 103 2.40 -9.97 -1.22
CA ASP A 103 3.84 -10.10 -1.00
C ASP A 103 4.64 -9.42 -2.13
N THR A 104 4.04 -9.24 -3.30
CA THR A 104 4.74 -8.80 -4.52
C THR A 104 4.33 -7.39 -4.95
N PHE A 105 3.02 -7.14 -5.04
CA PHE A 105 2.45 -5.89 -5.53
C PHE A 105 1.93 -5.05 -4.37
N HIS A 106 2.05 -3.73 -4.50
CA HIS A 106 1.42 -2.78 -3.57
C HIS A 106 -0.10 -2.72 -3.75
N GLY A 107 -0.64 -3.24 -4.85
CA GLY A 107 -2.08 -3.42 -5.05
C GLY A 107 -2.87 -2.12 -5.10
N GLY A 108 -2.23 -1.01 -5.49
CA GLY A 108 -2.82 0.35 -5.46
C GLY A 108 -2.32 1.23 -4.31
N GLN A 109 -1.71 0.64 -3.28
CA GLN A 109 -1.35 1.35 -2.06
C GLN A 109 0.09 1.84 -2.15
N GLY A 110 0.33 3.04 -2.67
CA GLY A 110 1.70 3.57 -2.73
C GLY A 110 2.32 3.73 -1.33
N VAL A 111 1.60 4.36 -0.41
CA VAL A 111 2.05 4.64 0.95
C VAL A 111 0.94 4.33 1.96
N ILE A 112 1.31 3.75 3.10
CA ILE A 112 0.45 3.63 4.29
C ILE A 112 0.96 4.60 5.35
N VAL A 113 0.07 5.38 5.94
CA VAL A 113 0.37 6.26 7.07
C VAL A 113 -0.48 5.84 8.27
N VAL A 114 0.15 5.70 9.43
CA VAL A 114 -0.53 5.42 10.70
C VAL A 114 -0.52 6.68 11.54
N MET A 115 -1.67 7.06 12.08
CA MET A 115 -1.87 8.22 12.94
C MET A 115 -3.05 7.97 13.89
N ASP A 116 -3.28 8.91 14.80
CA ASP A 116 -4.44 8.88 15.69
C ASP A 116 -5.74 9.10 14.90
N LYS A 117 -6.82 8.46 15.34
CA LYS A 117 -8.08 8.39 14.58
C LYS A 117 -8.69 9.78 14.33
N GLU A 118 -8.50 10.68 15.27
CA GLU A 118 -9.01 12.05 15.25
C GLU A 118 -8.37 12.87 14.12
N ASP A 119 -7.14 12.53 13.71
CA ASP A 119 -6.38 13.26 12.70
C ASP A 119 -6.64 12.78 11.25
N VAL A 120 -7.20 11.58 11.09
CA VAL A 120 -7.39 10.92 9.77
C VAL A 120 -8.19 11.79 8.81
N GLY A 121 -9.29 12.37 9.26
CA GLY A 121 -10.14 13.21 8.41
C GLY A 121 -9.43 14.48 7.92
N GLY A 122 -8.63 15.11 8.79
CA GLY A 122 -7.80 16.26 8.43
C GLY A 122 -6.73 15.90 7.42
N TYR A 123 -6.07 14.75 7.62
CA TYR A 123 -5.04 14.26 6.72
C TYR A 123 -5.56 13.95 5.31
N ILE A 124 -6.72 13.29 5.20
CA ILE A 124 -7.36 12.99 3.90
C ILE A 124 -7.70 14.28 3.14
N ARG A 125 -8.24 15.29 3.84
CA ARG A 125 -8.53 16.60 3.23
C ARG A 125 -7.26 17.27 2.70
N LEU A 126 -6.20 17.32 3.51
CA LEU A 126 -4.92 17.92 3.11
C LEU A 126 -4.24 17.17 1.97
N ALA A 127 -4.36 15.83 1.93
CA ALA A 127 -3.89 15.02 0.80
C ALA A 127 -4.61 15.40 -0.49
N ALA A 128 -5.93 15.54 -0.46
CA ALA A 128 -6.72 15.95 -1.62
C ALA A 128 -6.35 17.36 -2.12
N GLU A 129 -6.14 18.32 -1.20
CA GLU A 129 -5.66 19.67 -1.53
C GLU A 129 -4.28 19.65 -2.19
N ALA A 130 -3.43 18.68 -1.83
CA ALA A 130 -2.11 18.45 -2.44
C ALA A 130 -2.15 17.60 -3.73
N GLY A 131 -3.34 17.20 -4.20
CA GLY A 131 -3.51 16.39 -5.42
C GLY A 131 -3.25 14.90 -5.22
N HIS A 132 -3.35 14.40 -3.98
CA HIS A 132 -3.23 12.99 -3.66
C HIS A 132 -4.56 12.38 -3.23
N GLU A 133 -4.83 11.17 -3.70
CA GLU A 133 -5.92 10.35 -3.17
C GLU A 133 -5.48 9.70 -1.85
N ALA A 134 -6.35 9.79 -0.84
CA ALA A 134 -6.16 9.12 0.44
C ALA A 134 -7.50 8.67 1.01
N LYS A 135 -7.48 7.54 1.72
CA LYS A 135 -8.60 7.06 2.53
C LYS A 135 -8.10 6.29 3.73
N GLU A 136 -8.95 6.19 4.73
CA GLU A 136 -8.74 5.24 5.82
C GLU A 136 -8.88 3.82 5.27
N CYS A 137 -7.88 2.97 5.52
CA CYS A 137 -7.83 1.63 4.94
C CYS A 137 -7.79 0.52 5.99
N GLY A 138 -7.91 0.86 7.27
CA GLY A 138 -7.88 -0.09 8.37
C GLY A 138 -7.36 0.51 9.67
N MET A 139 -6.97 -0.35 10.59
CA MET A 139 -6.51 0.03 11.92
C MET A 139 -5.37 -0.85 12.46
N ILE A 140 -4.53 -0.24 13.28
CA ILE A 140 -3.55 -0.94 14.12
C ILE A 140 -4.25 -1.44 15.39
N THR A 141 -3.95 -2.67 15.80
CA THR A 141 -4.48 -3.28 17.02
C THR A 141 -3.34 -3.86 17.86
N SER A 142 -3.52 -3.91 19.18
CA SER A 142 -2.60 -4.63 20.07
C SER A 142 -3.06 -6.07 20.24
N ASN A 143 -2.21 -7.05 19.93
CA ASN A 143 -2.47 -8.44 20.27
C ASN A 143 -1.24 -9.03 20.99
N ALA A 144 -1.31 -9.03 22.33
CA ALA A 144 -0.22 -9.48 23.17
C ALA A 144 0.05 -10.98 22.93
N GLY A 145 1.16 -11.29 22.25
CA GLY A 145 1.71 -12.63 22.13
C GLY A 145 1.60 -13.27 20.74
N LYS A 146 0.63 -12.87 19.91
CA LYS A 146 0.49 -13.39 18.53
C LYS A 146 0.07 -12.29 17.55
N PRO A 147 1.00 -11.40 17.18
CA PRO A 147 0.66 -10.35 16.25
C PRO A 147 0.31 -10.94 14.88
N GLN A 148 -0.57 -10.27 14.15
CA GLN A 148 -0.97 -10.67 12.79
C GLN A 148 -1.42 -9.46 11.96
N LEU A 149 -1.25 -9.56 10.65
CA LEU A 149 -1.81 -8.64 9.67
C LEU A 149 -2.92 -9.37 8.92
N ILE A 150 -4.13 -8.81 8.95
CA ILE A 150 -5.30 -9.29 8.24
C ILE A 150 -5.61 -8.29 7.12
N ILE A 151 -5.78 -8.78 5.89
CA ILE A 151 -6.10 -7.97 4.73
C ILE A 151 -7.35 -8.56 4.06
N GLU A 152 -8.40 -7.75 3.89
CA GLU A 152 -9.51 -8.08 3.00
C GLU A 152 -9.06 -7.85 1.56
N SER A 153 -9.02 -8.93 0.77
CA SER A 153 -8.41 -8.88 -0.55
C SER A 153 -9.29 -8.14 -1.56
N LYS A 154 -8.74 -7.07 -2.15
CA LYS A 154 -9.27 -6.42 -3.35
C LYS A 154 -8.83 -7.10 -4.66
N PHE A 155 -7.77 -7.93 -4.64
CA PHE A 155 -7.36 -8.75 -5.80
C PHE A 155 -8.33 -9.90 -6.07
N LYS A 156 -8.74 -10.65 -5.04
CA LYS A 156 -9.80 -11.66 -5.15
C LYS A 156 -10.85 -11.39 -4.08
N LYS A 157 -11.97 -10.81 -4.51
CA LYS A 157 -13.06 -10.41 -3.61
C LYS A 157 -13.57 -11.58 -2.79
N GLY A 158 -13.77 -11.34 -1.48
CA GLY A 158 -14.22 -12.35 -0.53
C GLY A 158 -13.10 -13.21 0.07
N GLU A 159 -11.85 -13.06 -0.37
CA GLU A 159 -10.71 -13.70 0.29
C GLU A 159 -10.12 -12.80 1.38
N THR A 160 -9.71 -13.42 2.48
CA THR A 160 -8.93 -12.78 3.54
C THR A 160 -7.50 -13.33 3.52
N VAL A 161 -6.52 -12.44 3.59
CA VAL A 161 -5.11 -12.79 3.72
C VAL A 161 -4.67 -12.57 5.17
N THR A 162 -4.15 -13.62 5.80
CA THR A 162 -3.55 -13.54 7.13
C THR A 162 -2.05 -13.73 7.04
N ILE A 163 -1.30 -12.79 7.62
CA ILE A 163 0.16 -12.81 7.72
C ILE A 163 0.53 -12.83 9.21
N GLY A 164 1.33 -13.81 9.65
CA GLY A 164 1.68 -14.00 11.07
C GLY A 164 0.76 -14.98 11.79
N GLY A 165 0.60 -14.81 13.11
CA GLY A 165 -0.35 -15.58 13.93
C GLY A 165 0.00 -17.04 14.26
N LYS A 166 1.19 -17.53 13.91
CA LYS A 166 1.67 -18.88 14.30
C LYS A 166 2.39 -18.86 15.64
#